data_AF-A0A495KLS1-F1
#
_entry.id   AF-A0A495KLS1-F1
#
_cell.length_a   1.000
_cell.length_b   1.000
_cell.length_c   1.000
_cell.angle_alpha   90.00
_cell.angle_beta   90.00
_cell.angle_gamma   90.00
#
_symmetry.space_group_name_H-M   'P 1'
#
loop_
_entity.id
_entity.type
_entity.pdbx_description
1 polymer ?
#
loop_
_entity_poly.entity_id
_entity_poly.type
_entity_poly.pdbx_seq_one_letter_code
_entity_poly.pdbx_strand_id
1 'polypeptide(L)' 'MKKFPFYLLLIYAFSLATALFGYWIDADEPTNSFAFQMFEVFMLSLIITVLLLVFFFTPYFLFRFLKRIVKGNP' A
#
# COMPACT_ATOMS: atom_id res chain seq x y z
N MET A 1 -18.75 3.10 -7.55
CA MET A 1 -17.32 2.81 -7.27
C MET A 1 -16.42 2.85 -8.52
N LYS A 2 -16.74 3.64 -9.57
CA LYS A 2 -15.97 3.66 -10.83
C LYS A 2 -14.49 4.12 -10.69
N LYS A 3 -14.18 4.88 -9.63
CA LYS A 3 -12.82 5.37 -9.34
C LYS A 3 -12.00 4.45 -8.44
N PHE A 4 -12.59 3.37 -7.91
CA PHE A 4 -11.89 2.41 -7.05
C PHE A 4 -10.63 1.81 -7.70
N PRO A 5 -10.66 1.28 -8.95
CA PRO A 5 -9.44 0.78 -9.59
C PRO A 5 -8.38 1.86 -9.80
N PHE A 6 -8.80 3.12 -10.05
CA PHE A 6 -7.87 4.24 -10.18
C PHE A 6 -7.16 4.55 -8.86
N TYR A 7 -7.87 4.52 -7.72
CA TYR A 7 -7.24 4.70 -6.41
C TYR A 7 -6.31 3.55 -6.05
N LEU A 8 -6.66 2.30 -6.38
CA LEU A 8 -5.77 1.16 -6.18
C LEU A 8 -4.47 1.32 -6.98
N LEU A 9 -4.58 1.74 -8.24
CA LEU A 9 -3.43 1.98 -9.11
C LEU A 9 -2.55 3.12 -8.60
N LEU A 10 -3.15 4.21 -8.09
CA LEU A 10 -2.42 5.31 -7.46
C LEU A 10 -1.65 4.86 -6.21
N ILE A 11 -2.31 4.11 -5.32
CA ILE A 11 -1.68 3.58 -4.10
C ILE A 11 -0.52 2.65 -4.46
N TYR A 12 -0.73 1.77 -5.43
CA TYR A 12 0.32 0.87 -5.90
C TYR A 12 1.49 1.63 -6.53
N ALA A 13 1.21 2.61 -7.41
CA ALA A 13 2.25 3.42 -8.04
C ALA A 13 3.08 4.20 -7.00
N PHE A 14 2.42 4.78 -5.99
CA PHE A 14 3.10 5.45 -4.88
C PHE A 14 3.95 4.48 -4.05
N SER A 15 3.43 3.28 -3.79
CA SER A 15 4.14 2.23 -3.04
C SER A 15 5.37 1.73 -3.78
N LEU A 16 5.26 1.54 -5.10
CA LEU A 16 6.36 1.16 -5.97
C LEU A 16 7.42 2.27 -6.04
N ALA A 17 7.01 3.52 -6.19
CA ALA A 17 7.93 4.67 -6.18
C ALA A 17 8.69 4.77 -4.85
N THR A 18 8.01 4.55 -3.72
CA THR A 18 8.63 4.55 -2.39
C THR A 18 9.61 3.40 -2.23
N ALA A 19 9.26 2.20 -2.73
CA ALA A 19 10.15 1.04 -2.68
C ALA A 19 11.41 1.24 -3.55
N LEU A 20 11.25 1.80 -4.75
CA LEU A 20 12.36 2.15 -5.63
C LEU A 20 13.23 3.26 -5.03
N PHE A 21 12.62 4.24 -4.38
CA PHE A 21 13.37 5.28 -3.67
C PHE A 21 14.16 4.68 -2.51
N GLY A 22 13.56 3.79 -1.73
CA GLY A 22 14.22 3.04 -0.67
C GLY A 22 15.43 2.26 -1.18
N TYR A 23 15.26 1.53 -2.28
CA TYR A 23 16.34 0.83 -2.97
C TYR A 23 17.44 1.77 -3.49
N TRP A 24 17.08 2.97 -3.95
CA TRP A 24 18.05 3.94 -4.48
C TRP A 24 18.89 4.61 -3.38
N ILE A 25 18.32 4.84 -2.21
CA ILE A 25 19.03 5.41 -1.06
C ILE A 25 19.75 4.34 -0.22
N ASP A 26 19.49 3.07 -0.50
CA ASP A 26 20.17 1.97 0.14
C ASP A 26 21.66 2.01 -0.26
N ALA A 27 22.51 2.20 0.74
CA ALA A 27 23.95 2.36 0.57
C ALA A 27 24.71 1.05 0.80
N ASP A 28 23.99 -0.03 1.14
CA ASP A 28 24.60 -1.34 1.37
C ASP A 28 25.12 -1.92 0.05
N GLU A 29 26.28 -2.59 0.12
CA GLU A 29 26.85 -3.23 -1.06
C GLU A 29 25.88 -4.32 -1.57
N PRO A 30 25.64 -4.39 -2.90
CA PRO A 30 24.75 -5.38 -3.47
C PRO A 30 25.30 -6.80 -3.24
N THR A 31 24.76 -7.50 -2.24
CA THR A 31 25.14 -8.89 -1.91
C THR A 31 24.47 -9.91 -2.84
N ASN A 32 23.30 -9.57 -3.36
CA ASN A 32 22.46 -10.44 -4.17
C ASN A 32 22.49 -10.08 -5.66
N SER A 33 22.03 -11.02 -6.50
CA SER A 33 21.84 -10.74 -7.94
C SER A 33 20.79 -9.64 -8.16
N PHE A 34 20.92 -8.90 -9.27
CA PHE A 34 19.98 -7.85 -9.65
C PHE A 34 18.52 -8.33 -9.70
N ALA A 35 18.29 -9.56 -10.19
CA ALA A 35 16.95 -10.15 -10.25
C ALA A 35 16.34 -10.31 -8.84
N PHE A 36 17.15 -10.68 -7.86
CA PHE A 36 16.71 -10.84 -6.47
C PHE A 36 16.41 -9.48 -5.83
N GLN A 37 17.24 -8.46 -6.08
CA GLN A 37 16.99 -7.10 -5.61
C GLN A 37 15.67 -6.53 -6.16
N MET A 38 15.38 -6.74 -7.44
CA MET A 38 14.10 -6.34 -8.03
C MET A 38 12.91 -7.11 -7.45
N PHE A 39 13.11 -8.37 -7.08
CA PHE A 39 12.11 -9.14 -6.34
C PHE A 39 11.87 -8.57 -4.93
N GLU A 40 12.92 -8.17 -4.21
CA GLU A 40 12.80 -7.50 -2.92
C GLU A 40 12.03 -6.18 -3.02
N VAL A 41 12.37 -5.33 -4.00
CA VAL A 41 11.64 -4.07 -4.27
C VAL A 41 10.18 -4.33 -4.58
N PHE A 42 9.89 -5.35 -5.39
CA PHE A 42 8.52 -5.76 -5.69
C PHE A 42 7.77 -6.17 -4.42
N MET A 43 8.37 -7.03 -3.59
CA MET A 43 7.76 -7.47 -2.32
C MET A 43 7.54 -6.30 -1.35
N LEU A 44 8.52 -5.40 -1.23
CA LEU A 44 8.40 -4.20 -0.41
C LEU A 44 7.26 -3.30 -0.90
N SER A 45 7.11 -3.12 -2.22
CA SER A 45 6.01 -2.34 -2.79
C SER A 45 4.63 -2.94 -2.48
N LEU A 46 4.51 -4.27 -2.44
CA LEU A 46 3.27 -4.94 -2.04
C LEU A 46 2.97 -4.73 -0.57
N ILE A 47 3.97 -4.81 0.30
CA ILE A 47 3.81 -4.56 1.74
C ILE A 47 3.34 -3.12 1.98
N ILE A 48 3.98 -2.14 1.37
CA ILE A 48 3.59 -0.72 1.48
C ILE A 48 2.17 -0.51 0.96
N THR A 49 1.82 -1.15 -0.17
CA THR A 49 0.46 -1.09 -0.72
C THR A 49 -0.57 -1.60 0.28
N VAL A 50 -0.34 -2.77 0.89
CA VAL A 50 -1.25 -3.35 1.88
C VAL A 50 -1.37 -2.43 3.11
N LEU A 51 -0.25 -1.89 3.62
CA LEU A 51 -0.25 -0.97 4.76
C LEU A 51 -1.10 0.27 4.48
N LEU A 52 -0.92 0.89 3.30
CA LEU A 52 -1.69 2.07 2.90
C LEU A 52 -3.18 1.74 2.74
N LEU A 53 -3.51 0.59 2.15
CA LEU A 53 -4.90 0.15 2.04
C LEU A 53 -5.53 -0.03 3.43
N VAL A 54 -4.86 -0.72 4.35
CA VAL A 54 -5.36 -0.87 5.72
C VAL A 54 -5.54 0.49 6.37
N PHE A 55 -4.55 1.38 6.28
CA PHE A 55 -4.59 2.70 6.88
C PHE A 55 -5.75 3.57 6.36
N PHE A 56 -6.03 3.58 5.05
CA PHE A 56 -7.11 4.38 4.47
C PHE A 56 -8.49 3.73 4.62
N PHE A 57 -8.60 2.41 4.49
CA PHE A 57 -9.89 1.73 4.51
C PHE A 57 -10.41 1.48 5.92
N THR A 58 -9.54 1.19 6.89
CA THR A 58 -9.94 0.93 8.29
C THR A 58 -10.79 2.04 8.90
N PRO A 59 -10.35 3.33 8.90
CA PRO A 59 -11.14 4.40 9.48
C PRO A 59 -12.46 4.63 8.71
N TYR A 60 -12.47 4.44 7.39
CA TYR A 60 -13.69 4.53 6.59
C TYR A 60 -14.72 3.46 6.99
N PHE A 61 -14.28 2.20 7.10
CA PHE A 61 -15.15 1.11 7.52
C PHE A 61 -15.61 1.27 8.96
N LEU A 62 -14.71 1.70 9.86
CA LEU A 62 -15.03 1.98 11.25
C LEU A 62 -16.09 3.08 11.36
N PHE A 63 -15.92 4.21 10.65
CA PHE A 63 -16.91 5.28 10.61
C PHE A 63 -18.26 4.80 10.07
N ARG A 64 -18.25 4.01 8.99
CA ARG A 64 -19.47 3.44 8.41
C ARG A 64 -20.18 2.52 9.39
N PHE A 65 -19.43 1.70 10.13
CA PHE A 65 -19.95 0.80 11.15
C PHE A 65 -20.58 1.58 12.31
N LEU A 66 -19.85 2.55 12.88
CA LEU A 66 -20.37 3.43 13.94
C LEU A 66 -21.64 4.16 13.49
N LYS A 67 -21.68 4.66 12.25
CA LYS A 67 -22.86 5.31 11.68
C LYS A 67 -24.08 4.38 11.58
N ARG A 68 -23.89 3.09 11.33
CA ARG A 68 -24.99 2.10 11.32
C ARG A 68 -25.55 1.89 12.72
N ILE A 69 -24.66 1.70 13.71
CA ILE A 69 -25.04 1.58 15.12
C ILE A 69 -25.87 2.79 15.56
N VAL A 70 -25.38 4.01 15.29
CA VAL A 70 -26.07 5.25 15.70
C VAL A 70 -27.43 5.42 15.02
N LYS A 71 -27.61 4.92 13.79
CA LYS A 71 -28.89 5.01 13.06
C LYS A 71 -29.89 3.91 13.43
N GLY A 72 -29.55 2.98 14.31
CA GLY A 72 -30.45 1.92 14.76
C GLY A 72 -30.85 0.90 13.68
N ASN A 73 -30.18 0.90 12.53
CA ASN A 73 -30.31 -0.14 11.50
C ASN A 73 -29.03 -0.99 11.56
N PRO A 74 -29.07 -2.18 12.19
CA PRO A 74 -27.93 -3.09 12.27
C PRO A 74 -27.35 -3.42 10.88
#